data_AF-A0A7Z6U3L7-F1
#
_entry.id   AF-A0A7Z6U3L7-F1
#
_cell.length_a   1.000
_cell.length_b   1.000
_cell.length_c   1.000
_cell.angle_alpha   90.00
_cell.angle_beta   90.00
_cell.angle_gamma   90.00
#
_symmetry.space_group_name_H-M   'P 1'
#
loop_
_entity.id
_entity.type
_entity.pdbx_description
1 polymer ?
#
loop_
_entity_poly.entity_id
_entity_poly.type
_entity_poly.pdbx_seq_one_letter_code
_entity_poly.pdbx_strand_id
1 'polypeptide(L)'
;MIPSGRQGDMHLCPLPGHGCTPIVTASSDTLINGMSAARVGDMCGCGAVIVTGFPSILINGRPIAHLGSPTSHGGTIISGSPDVGGGSDFGDAAGPAIDFSRLGILSKDGTLDEPKLNQLVNDPGLQEKAKAAEALFSSATSNTAIAPVCNHPDQVEELTRYIADEMNHRYPRAVGVKE
;
A
#
# COMPACT_ATOMS: atom_id res chain seq x y z
N MET A 1 4.70 -5.00 -12.63
CA MET A 1 5.35 -5.65 -11.49
C MET A 1 5.17 -4.73 -10.30
N ILE A 2 4.62 -5.23 -9.19
CA ILE A 2 4.41 -4.43 -7.99
C ILE A 2 5.64 -4.54 -7.08
N PRO A 3 6.29 -3.43 -6.69
CA PRO A 3 7.45 -3.43 -5.80
C PRO A 3 7.24 -4.19 -4.50
N SER A 4 8.22 -4.98 -4.09
CA SER A 4 8.21 -5.69 -2.80
C SER A 4 8.51 -4.73 -1.65
N GLY A 5 7.82 -4.87 -0.53
CA GLY A 5 8.11 -4.09 0.68
C GLY A 5 9.34 -4.63 1.42
N ARG A 6 10.07 -3.73 2.08
CA ARG A 6 11.26 -4.03 2.87
C ARG A 6 11.19 -3.33 4.22
N GLN A 7 11.98 -3.80 5.18
CA GLN A 7 12.21 -3.05 6.41
C GLN A 7 12.71 -1.65 6.08
N GLY A 8 12.18 -0.63 6.74
CA GLY A 8 12.49 0.76 6.46
C GLY A 8 11.69 1.38 5.32
N ASP A 9 10.97 0.61 4.50
CA ASP A 9 10.01 1.21 3.56
C ASP A 9 8.86 1.90 4.32
N MET A 10 8.31 2.94 3.72
CA MET A 10 7.41 3.87 4.40
C MET A 10 5.96 3.41 4.35
N HIS A 11 5.28 3.62 5.48
CA HIS A 11 3.86 3.40 5.68
C HIS A 11 3.18 4.74 5.98
N LEU A 12 2.10 5.05 5.27
CA LEU A 12 1.25 6.20 5.54
C LEU A 12 0.02 5.77 6.34
N CYS A 13 -0.08 6.24 7.58
CA CYS A 13 -1.17 5.95 8.49
C CYS A 13 -2.18 7.11 8.52
N PRO A 14 -3.48 6.87 8.33
CA PRO A 14 -4.51 7.92 8.38
C PRO A 14 -4.87 8.32 9.82
N LEU A 15 -4.42 7.59 10.83
CA LEU A 15 -4.70 7.91 12.23
C LEU A 15 -4.01 9.22 12.64
N PRO A 16 -4.71 10.14 13.33
CA PRO A 16 -4.13 11.40 13.79
C PRO A 16 -2.88 11.16 14.65
N GLY A 17 -1.78 11.84 14.30
CA GLY A 17 -0.50 11.73 15.03
C GLY A 17 0.39 10.56 14.62
N HIS A 18 -0.06 9.65 13.75
CA HIS A 18 0.78 8.54 13.27
C HIS A 18 1.59 8.92 12.02
N GLY A 19 0.96 9.56 11.03
CA GLY A 19 1.63 10.08 9.84
C GLY A 19 2.39 9.02 9.05
N CYS A 20 3.60 9.37 8.59
CA CYS A 20 4.47 8.49 7.82
C CYS A 20 5.50 7.82 8.75
N THR A 21 5.51 6.49 8.80
CA THR A 21 6.43 5.70 9.65
C THR A 21 7.06 4.55 8.86
N PRO A 22 8.28 4.11 9.18
CA PRO A 22 8.90 2.99 8.49
C PRO A 22 8.29 1.64 8.92
N ILE A 23 8.43 0.61 8.10
CA ILE A 23 8.28 -0.78 8.51
C ILE A 23 9.43 -1.13 9.46
N VAL A 24 9.11 -1.55 10.69
CA VAL A 24 10.09 -1.76 11.77
C VAL A 24 10.42 -3.23 12.01
N THR A 25 9.49 -4.14 11.73
CA THR A 25 9.77 -5.59 11.75
C THR A 25 9.70 -6.17 10.35
N ALA A 26 10.46 -7.22 10.09
CA ALA A 26 10.57 -7.86 8.78
C ALA A 26 11.14 -9.28 8.93
N SER A 27 11.44 -9.95 7.82
CA SER A 27 12.15 -11.22 7.81
C SER A 27 13.51 -11.15 8.52
N SER A 28 13.87 -12.22 9.22
CA SER A 28 15.14 -12.34 9.94
C SER A 28 16.31 -12.79 9.05
N ASP A 29 16.03 -13.40 7.90
CA ASP A 29 17.04 -14.09 7.07
C ASP A 29 16.96 -13.76 5.58
N THR A 30 15.81 -13.27 5.11
CA THR A 30 15.57 -13.02 3.69
C THR A 30 15.70 -11.53 3.43
N LEU A 31 16.66 -11.18 2.59
CA LEU A 31 16.98 -9.80 2.24
C LEU A 31 16.54 -9.50 0.81
N ILE A 32 15.99 -8.31 0.61
CA ILE A 32 15.70 -7.69 -0.68
C ILE A 32 16.50 -6.40 -0.74
N ASN A 33 17.46 -6.31 -1.67
CA ASN A 33 18.38 -5.17 -1.78
C ASN A 33 19.13 -4.87 -0.47
N GLY A 34 19.56 -5.92 0.23
CA GLY A 34 20.29 -5.80 1.50
C GLY A 34 19.43 -5.38 2.71
N MET A 35 18.11 -5.25 2.55
CA MET A 35 17.16 -4.92 3.61
C MET A 35 16.22 -6.11 3.85
N SER A 36 15.84 -6.39 5.09
CA SER A 36 14.93 -7.49 5.40
C SER A 36 13.60 -7.37 4.66
N ALA A 37 13.12 -8.47 4.08
CA ALA A 37 11.87 -8.49 3.32
C ALA A 37 10.64 -8.34 4.23
N ALA A 38 9.73 -7.43 3.88
CA ALA A 38 8.48 -7.23 4.62
C ALA A 38 7.41 -8.24 4.21
N ARG A 39 6.61 -8.69 5.18
CA ARG A 39 5.62 -9.77 5.02
C ARG A 39 4.30 -9.39 5.70
N VAL A 40 3.22 -10.04 5.33
CA VAL A 40 1.93 -9.96 6.04
C VAL A 40 2.15 -10.30 7.50
N GLY A 41 1.73 -9.42 8.40
CA GLY A 41 1.89 -9.51 9.85
C GLY A 41 3.05 -8.69 10.43
N ASP A 42 3.90 -8.09 9.59
CA ASP A 42 5.00 -7.25 10.05
C ASP A 42 4.46 -5.86 10.45
N MET A 43 5.17 -5.17 11.35
CA MET A 43 4.71 -3.95 12.00
C MET A 43 5.36 -2.70 11.43
N CYS A 44 4.57 -1.64 11.35
CA CYS A 44 5.02 -0.28 11.05
C CYS A 44 5.36 0.46 12.35
N GLY A 45 6.12 1.54 12.27
CA GLY A 45 6.56 2.31 13.45
C GLY A 45 5.41 2.89 14.27
N CYS A 46 4.23 3.08 13.67
CA CYS A 46 3.02 3.49 14.36
C CYS A 46 2.25 2.35 15.05
N GLY A 47 2.75 1.11 14.99
CA GLY A 47 2.10 -0.10 15.53
C GLY A 47 1.11 -0.78 14.57
N ALA A 48 0.90 -0.25 13.37
CA ALA A 48 0.05 -0.89 12.36
C ALA A 48 0.66 -2.21 11.88
N VAL A 49 -0.16 -3.23 11.66
CA VAL A 49 0.24 -4.54 11.14
C VAL A 49 -0.09 -4.61 9.66
N ILE A 50 0.83 -5.07 8.82
CA ILE A 50 0.57 -5.28 7.38
C ILE A 50 -0.41 -6.44 7.22
N VAL A 51 -1.52 -6.24 6.49
CA VAL A 51 -2.59 -7.26 6.37
C VAL A 51 -2.72 -7.86 4.98
N THR A 52 -2.06 -7.26 3.98
CA THR A 52 -2.18 -7.69 2.58
C THR A 52 -0.83 -8.07 1.99
N GLY A 53 -0.81 -9.15 1.20
CA GLY A 53 0.38 -9.60 0.49
C GLY A 53 0.07 -10.64 -0.58
N PHE A 54 1.11 -11.07 -1.30
CA PHE A 54 0.98 -12.09 -2.34
C PHE A 54 1.10 -13.51 -1.75
N PRO A 55 0.03 -14.32 -1.75
CA PRO A 55 0.06 -15.69 -1.21
C PRO A 55 0.95 -16.63 -2.03
N SER A 56 1.26 -16.29 -3.29
CA SER A 56 2.11 -17.07 -4.19
C SER A 56 3.60 -16.92 -3.88
N ILE A 57 4.00 -15.90 -3.12
CA ILE A 57 5.39 -15.61 -2.77
C ILE A 57 5.48 -15.61 -1.25
N LEU A 58 6.00 -16.71 -0.69
CA LEU A 58 6.12 -16.90 0.75
C LEU A 58 7.56 -16.68 1.21
N ILE A 59 7.72 -15.85 2.24
CA ILE A 59 8.99 -15.62 2.92
C ILE A 59 8.80 -16.03 4.39
N ASN A 60 9.57 -17.02 4.85
CA ASN A 60 9.39 -17.66 6.16
C ASN A 60 7.94 -18.10 6.44
N GLY A 61 7.26 -18.66 5.44
CA GLY A 61 5.86 -19.11 5.55
C GLY A 61 4.81 -18.00 5.54
N ARG A 62 5.21 -16.73 5.41
CA ARG A 62 4.30 -15.58 5.40
C ARG A 62 4.28 -14.92 4.00
N PRO A 63 3.11 -14.51 3.49
CA PRO A 63 3.00 -13.81 2.20
C PRO A 63 3.84 -12.54 2.19
N ILE A 64 4.55 -12.29 1.08
CA ILE A 64 5.34 -11.07 0.91
C ILE A 64 4.42 -9.83 0.84
N ALA A 65 4.81 -8.77 1.55
CA ALA A 65 4.14 -7.46 1.46
C ALA A 65 4.65 -6.69 0.24
N HIS A 66 3.84 -5.77 -0.28
CA HIS A 66 4.18 -5.02 -1.48
C HIS A 66 3.77 -3.55 -1.35
N LEU A 67 4.24 -2.73 -2.29
CA LEU A 67 3.78 -1.35 -2.42
C LEU A 67 2.26 -1.33 -2.58
N GLY A 68 1.60 -0.49 -1.78
CA GLY A 68 0.15 -0.39 -1.75
C GLY A 68 -0.53 -1.36 -0.78
N SER A 69 0.18 -2.31 -0.14
CA SER A 69 -0.39 -3.21 0.86
C SER A 69 -1.09 -2.42 1.99
N PRO A 70 -2.39 -2.65 2.23
CA PRO A 70 -3.08 -2.17 3.42
C PRO A 70 -2.50 -2.69 4.74
N THR A 71 -2.80 -1.95 5.80
CA THR A 71 -2.43 -2.23 7.18
C THR A 71 -3.64 -2.17 8.11
N SER A 72 -3.52 -2.70 9.33
CA SER A 72 -4.61 -2.77 10.32
C SER A 72 -5.14 -1.41 10.78
N HIS A 73 -4.36 -0.34 10.65
CA HIS A 73 -4.80 1.03 10.93
C HIS A 73 -5.49 1.71 9.73
N GLY A 74 -5.73 0.98 8.64
CA GLY A 74 -6.37 1.49 7.42
C GLY A 74 -5.45 2.31 6.51
N GLY A 75 -4.17 2.41 6.86
CA GLY A 75 -3.15 3.01 5.99
C GLY A 75 -2.50 2.00 5.06
N THR A 76 -1.54 2.46 4.24
CA THR A 76 -0.90 1.64 3.21
C THR A 76 0.61 1.79 3.21
N ILE A 77 1.31 0.81 2.63
CA ILE A 77 2.74 0.92 2.32
C ILE A 77 2.92 1.79 1.08
N ILE A 78 3.74 2.82 1.15
CA ILE A 78 3.91 3.86 0.11
C ILE A 78 5.31 3.89 -0.51
N SER A 79 6.25 3.06 -0.06
CA SER A 79 7.51 2.81 -0.75
C SER A 79 7.82 1.32 -0.83
N GLY A 80 8.73 0.94 -1.71
CA GLY A 80 9.11 -0.44 -1.95
C GLY A 80 10.46 -0.54 -2.63
N SER A 81 10.86 -1.77 -2.93
CA SER A 81 12.06 -2.09 -3.68
C SER A 81 12.02 -1.50 -5.12
N PRO A 82 13.14 -0.93 -5.62
CA PRO A 82 13.18 -0.35 -6.97
C PRO A 82 13.12 -1.37 -8.11
N ASP A 83 13.50 -2.62 -7.86
CA ASP A 83 13.75 -3.63 -8.89
C ASP A 83 13.29 -5.06 -8.52
N VAL A 84 12.91 -5.31 -7.26
CA VAL A 84 12.38 -6.60 -6.81
C VAL A 84 10.88 -6.45 -6.55
N GLY A 85 10.06 -7.20 -7.28
CA GLY A 85 8.61 -7.13 -7.16
C GLY A 85 7.92 -8.42 -7.55
N GLY A 86 6.63 -8.47 -7.26
CA GLY A 86 5.75 -9.59 -7.58
C GLY A 86 4.38 -9.10 -8.03
N GLY A 87 3.44 -10.03 -8.18
CA GLY A 87 2.08 -9.72 -8.59
C GLY A 87 1.91 -9.47 -10.09
N SER A 88 0.67 -9.61 -10.53
CA SER A 88 0.29 -9.57 -11.94
C SER A 88 -0.03 -8.13 -12.39
N ASP A 89 0.93 -7.47 -13.02
CA ASP A 89 0.61 -6.55 -14.14
C ASP A 89 0.70 -7.29 -15.49
N PHE A 90 1.25 -8.52 -15.50
CA PHE A 90 1.45 -9.34 -16.69
C PHE A 90 1.02 -10.79 -16.43
N GLY A 91 -0.28 -11.07 -16.50
CA GLY A 91 -0.82 -12.43 -16.55
C GLY A 91 -1.21 -13.07 -15.20
N ASP A 92 -2.23 -13.91 -15.26
CA ASP A 92 -3.01 -14.47 -14.13
C ASP A 92 -2.28 -15.51 -13.26
N ALA A 93 -1.01 -15.81 -13.57
CA ALA A 93 -0.31 -16.97 -12.99
C ALA A 93 0.16 -16.78 -11.53
N ALA A 94 0.36 -15.55 -11.07
CA ALA A 94 0.80 -15.26 -9.70
C ALA A 94 -0.37 -15.09 -8.71
N GLY A 95 -1.61 -14.97 -9.22
CA GLY A 95 -2.78 -14.67 -8.43
C GLY A 95 -2.79 -13.25 -7.83
N PRO A 96 -3.98 -12.73 -7.45
CA PRO A 96 -4.11 -11.43 -6.81
C PRO A 96 -3.49 -11.42 -5.40
N ALA A 97 -3.16 -10.24 -4.90
CA ALA A 97 -2.87 -10.05 -3.48
C ALA A 97 -4.14 -10.34 -2.65
N ILE A 98 -3.96 -10.85 -1.43
CA ILE A 98 -5.07 -11.17 -0.52
C ILE A 98 -4.96 -10.28 0.71
N ASP A 99 -6.08 -9.66 1.10
CA ASP A 99 -6.27 -9.02 2.40
C ASP A 99 -6.65 -10.07 3.44
N PHE A 100 -5.66 -10.51 4.20
CA PHE A 100 -5.84 -11.53 5.22
C PHE A 100 -6.63 -11.03 6.44
N SER A 101 -6.79 -9.70 6.63
CA SER A 101 -7.59 -9.16 7.74
C SER A 101 -9.05 -9.59 7.64
N ARG A 102 -9.59 -9.69 6.41
CA ARG A 102 -10.93 -10.20 6.12
C ARG A 102 -11.09 -11.71 6.38
N LEU A 103 -9.98 -12.43 6.42
CA LEU A 103 -9.92 -13.84 6.82
C LEU A 103 -9.68 -14.01 8.34
N GLY A 104 -9.59 -12.89 9.06
CA GLY A 104 -9.50 -12.84 10.52
C GLY A 104 -8.15 -13.26 11.08
N ILE A 105 -7.04 -12.92 10.42
CA ILE A 105 -5.67 -13.17 10.94
C ILE A 105 -5.28 -12.27 12.12
N LEU A 106 -6.08 -11.26 12.44
CA LEU A 106 -5.82 -10.37 13.56
C LEU A 106 -6.55 -10.88 14.81
N SER A 107 -5.81 -10.99 15.90
CA SER A 107 -6.36 -11.21 17.23
C SER A 107 -7.18 -10.00 17.68
N LYS A 108 -7.96 -10.17 18.76
CA LYS A 108 -8.73 -9.07 19.37
C LYS A 108 -7.84 -7.89 19.81
N ASP A 109 -6.59 -8.18 20.14
CA ASP A 109 -5.59 -7.19 20.57
C ASP A 109 -4.88 -6.51 19.39
N GLY A 110 -5.27 -6.80 18.15
CA GLY A 110 -4.68 -6.22 16.93
C GLY A 110 -3.36 -6.87 16.49
N THR A 111 -2.87 -7.86 17.23
CA THR A 111 -1.67 -8.65 16.89
C THR A 111 -1.98 -9.74 15.86
N LEU A 112 -0.96 -10.21 15.17
CA LEU A 112 -1.07 -11.32 14.22
C LEU A 112 -1.32 -12.65 14.95
N ASP A 113 -2.34 -13.39 14.51
CA ASP A 113 -2.56 -14.81 14.82
C ASP A 113 -1.75 -15.67 13.83
N GLU A 114 -0.51 -15.99 14.21
CA GLU A 114 0.41 -16.78 13.39
C GLU A 114 -0.12 -18.19 13.04
N PRO A 115 -0.67 -18.97 13.98
CA PRO A 115 -1.28 -20.27 13.66
C PRO A 115 -2.35 -20.17 12.57
N LYS A 116 -3.23 -19.17 12.67
CA LYS A 116 -4.30 -18.98 11.70
C LYS A 116 -3.78 -18.52 10.34
N LEU A 117 -2.80 -17.63 10.30
CA LEU A 117 -2.14 -17.25 9.04
C LEU A 117 -1.49 -18.47 8.38
N ASN A 118 -0.76 -19.29 9.14
CA ASN A 118 -0.14 -20.51 8.63
C ASN A 118 -1.19 -21.49 8.09
N GLN A 119 -2.34 -21.65 8.77
CA GLN A 119 -3.41 -22.50 8.28
C GLN A 119 -3.99 -21.99 6.95
N LEU A 120 -4.17 -20.67 6.81
CA LEU A 120 -4.69 -20.06 5.58
C LEU A 120 -3.70 -20.20 4.42
N VAL A 121 -2.41 -19.95 4.65
CA VAL A 121 -1.37 -20.05 3.62
C VAL A 121 -1.23 -21.47 3.09
N ASN A 122 -1.42 -22.48 3.94
CA ASN A 122 -1.36 -23.89 3.55
C ASN A 122 -2.68 -24.45 3.01
N ASP A 123 -3.75 -23.64 2.95
CA ASP A 123 -5.05 -24.07 2.45
C ASP A 123 -5.09 -24.02 0.91
N PRO A 124 -5.25 -25.15 0.21
CA PRO A 124 -5.37 -25.14 -1.25
C PRO A 124 -6.60 -24.36 -1.75
N GLY A 125 -7.62 -24.17 -0.91
CA GLY A 125 -8.82 -23.38 -1.19
C GLY A 125 -8.70 -21.90 -0.82
N LEU A 126 -7.51 -21.41 -0.46
CA LEU A 126 -7.31 -20.02 0.01
C LEU A 126 -7.89 -18.97 -0.94
N GLN A 127 -7.68 -19.14 -2.26
CA GLN A 127 -8.18 -18.19 -3.25
C GLN A 127 -9.71 -18.12 -3.30
N GLU A 128 -10.39 -19.25 -3.21
CA GLU A 128 -11.86 -19.29 -3.20
C GLU A 128 -12.43 -18.73 -1.89
N LYS A 129 -11.77 -19.00 -0.76
CA LYS A 129 -12.12 -18.36 0.52
C LYS A 129 -11.91 -16.86 0.47
N ALA A 130 -10.82 -16.41 -0.16
CA ALA A 130 -10.55 -14.99 -0.32
C ALA A 130 -11.57 -14.32 -1.25
N LYS A 131 -12.00 -14.97 -2.33
CA LYS A 131 -13.11 -14.50 -3.17
C LYS A 131 -14.41 -14.37 -2.37
N ALA A 132 -14.78 -15.42 -1.63
CA ALA A 132 -16.00 -15.44 -0.83
C ALA A 132 -16.02 -14.40 0.29
N ALA A 133 -14.85 -14.06 0.85
CA ALA A 133 -14.69 -13.03 1.86
C ALA A 133 -14.44 -11.62 1.28
N GLU A 134 -14.54 -11.45 -0.05
CA GLU A 134 -14.18 -10.21 -0.76
C GLU A 134 -12.76 -9.72 -0.42
N ALA A 135 -11.85 -10.63 -0.08
CA ALA A 135 -10.49 -10.36 0.35
C ALA A 135 -9.49 -10.21 -0.81
N LEU A 136 -9.93 -10.35 -2.05
CA LEU A 136 -9.05 -10.13 -3.21
C LEU A 136 -8.73 -8.65 -3.35
N PHE A 137 -7.45 -8.32 -3.30
CA PHE A 137 -6.96 -6.97 -3.41
C PHE A 137 -6.50 -6.70 -4.85
N SER A 138 -7.31 -5.94 -5.59
CA SER A 138 -6.93 -5.43 -6.90
C SER A 138 -6.30 -4.06 -6.75
N SER A 139 -5.03 -3.93 -7.16
CA SER A 139 -4.34 -2.62 -7.20
C SER A 139 -4.96 -1.63 -8.20
N ALA A 140 -5.84 -2.11 -9.07
CA ALA A 140 -6.63 -1.27 -9.96
C ALA A 140 -7.81 -0.68 -9.19
N THR A 141 -7.64 0.59 -8.79
CA THR A 141 -8.66 1.63 -8.52
C THR A 141 -8.52 2.25 -7.13
N SER A 142 -7.53 3.14 -6.97
CA SER A 142 -7.76 4.38 -6.22
C SER A 142 -7.96 5.54 -7.22
N ASN A 143 -8.81 5.33 -8.22
CA ASN A 143 -9.52 6.41 -8.91
C ASN A 143 -10.96 6.50 -8.37
N THR A 144 -11.15 6.18 -7.09
CA THR A 144 -12.41 6.49 -6.42
C THR A 144 -12.39 7.99 -6.16
N ALA A 145 -13.28 8.71 -6.83
CA ALA A 145 -13.61 10.08 -6.49
C ALA A 145 -13.80 10.15 -4.96
N ILE A 146 -12.87 10.84 -4.29
CA ILE A 146 -12.88 10.99 -2.84
C ILE A 146 -14.14 11.78 -2.53
N ALA A 147 -15.11 11.17 -1.82
CA ALA A 147 -16.23 11.93 -1.29
C ALA A 147 -15.65 13.06 -0.42
N PRO A 148 -16.12 14.31 -0.57
CA PRO A 148 -15.50 15.45 0.09
C PRO A 148 -15.49 15.23 1.61
N VAL A 149 -14.27 15.21 2.18
CA VAL A 149 -14.03 15.03 3.63
C VAL A 149 -14.68 16.16 4.44
N CYS A 150 -14.92 17.31 3.80
CA CYS A 150 -15.58 18.45 4.40
C CYS A 150 -16.43 19.18 3.36
N ASN A 151 -17.47 19.90 3.80
CA ASN A 151 -18.34 20.71 2.96
C ASN A 151 -17.66 22.03 2.50
N HIS A 152 -16.36 22.01 2.22
CA HIS A 152 -15.67 23.17 1.69
C HIS A 152 -15.88 23.24 0.17
N PRO A 153 -16.23 24.41 -0.40
CA PRO A 153 -16.36 24.54 -1.84
C PRO A 153 -15.00 24.25 -2.50
N ASP A 154 -15.00 23.36 -3.48
CA ASP A 154 -13.80 23.03 -4.26
C ASP A 154 -13.50 24.16 -5.25
N GLN A 155 -12.79 25.19 -4.79
CA GLN A 155 -12.45 26.38 -5.58
C GLN A 155 -11.09 26.26 -6.30
N VAL A 156 -10.56 25.04 -6.47
CA VAL A 156 -9.24 24.82 -7.08
C VAL A 156 -9.12 25.43 -8.47
N GLU A 157 -10.20 25.41 -9.26
CA GLU A 157 -10.21 25.96 -10.61
C GLU A 157 -10.13 27.50 -10.62
N GLU A 158 -10.87 28.16 -9.73
CA GLU A 158 -10.84 29.61 -9.57
C GLU A 158 -9.48 30.10 -9.06
N LEU A 159 -8.91 29.39 -8.07
CA LEU A 159 -7.60 29.69 -7.53
C LEU A 159 -6.49 29.50 -8.58
N THR A 160 -6.57 28.43 -9.39
CA THR A 160 -5.61 28.16 -10.46
C THR A 160 -5.64 29.25 -11.51
N ARG A 161 -6.84 29.72 -11.90
CA ARG A 161 -7.01 30.83 -12.84
C ARG A 161 -6.43 32.14 -12.29
N TYR A 162 -6.67 32.45 -11.02
CA TYR A 162 -6.10 33.64 -10.38
C TYR A 162 -4.56 33.59 -10.34
N ILE A 163 -3.98 32.44 -9.97
CA ILE A 163 -2.52 32.27 -9.94
C ILE A 163 -1.92 32.43 -11.35
N ALA A 164 -2.55 31.83 -12.37
CA ALA A 164 -2.10 31.96 -13.75
C ALA A 164 -2.15 33.41 -14.25
N ASP A 165 -3.24 34.13 -13.96
CA ASP A 165 -3.37 35.54 -14.33
C ASP A 165 -2.33 36.42 -13.62
N GLU A 166 -2.11 36.25 -12.32
CA GLU A 166 -1.07 36.98 -11.59
C GLU A 166 0.35 36.66 -12.10
N MET A 167 0.64 35.40 -12.41
CA MET A 167 1.93 35.01 -13.00
C MET A 167 2.15 35.68 -14.36
N ASN A 168 1.13 35.70 -15.22
CA ASN A 168 1.20 36.34 -16.53
C ASN A 168 1.27 37.88 -16.44
N HIS A 169 0.64 38.47 -15.41
CA HIS A 169 0.66 39.90 -15.19
C HIS A 169 1.98 40.40 -14.58
N ARG A 170 2.59 39.62 -13.68
CA ARG A 170 3.88 39.97 -13.04
C ARG A 170 5.09 39.59 -13.88
N TYR A 171 4.99 38.54 -14.70
CA TYR A 171 6.05 38.11 -15.59
C TYR A 171 5.55 38.03 -17.05
N PRO A 172 5.14 39.16 -17.65
CA PRO A 172 4.79 39.16 -19.07
C PRO A 172 6.02 38.75 -19.86
N ARG A 173 5.94 37.62 -20.57
CA ARG A 173 7.00 37.20 -21.50
C ARG A 173 7.25 38.37 -22.46
N ALA A 174 8.47 38.91 -22.45
CA ALA A 174 8.91 39.87 -23.44
C ALA A 174 8.93 39.17 -24.81
N VAL A 175 7.81 39.18 -25.52
CA VAL A 175 7.75 38.81 -26.93
C VAL A 175 8.42 39.97 -27.67
N GLY A 176 9.72 39.86 -27.85
CA GLY A 176 10.46 40.72 -28.76
C GLY A 176 9.99 40.44 -30.19
N VAL A 177 9.02 41.22 -30.66
CA VAL A 177 8.75 41.39 -32.08
C VAL A 177 9.80 42.38 -32.58
N LYS A 178 10.82 41.88 -33.29
CA LYS A 178 11.67 42.71 -34.14
C LYS A 178 11.03 42.71 -35.53
N GLU A 179 10.62 43.90 -35.97
CA GLU A 179 10.26 44.23 -37.35
C GLU A 179 11.45 44.08 -38.30
#